data_AF-A0AAQ4FD44-F1
#
_entry.id   AF-A0AAQ4FD44-F1
#
_cell.length_a   1.000
_cell.length_b   1.000
_cell.length_c   1.000
_cell.angle_alpha   90.00
_cell.angle_beta   90.00
_cell.angle_gamma   90.00
#
_symmetry.space_group_name_H-M   'P 1'
#
loop_
_entity.id
_entity.type
_entity.pdbx_description
1 polymer ?
#
loop_
_entity_poly.entity_id
_entity_poly.type
_entity_poly.pdbx_seq_one_letter_code
_entity_poly.pdbx_strand_id
1 'polypeptide(L)'
;MKRQEGDQNKCRRTGDQADRLLRFAPSYFTSRYTVHFPQNFLQDQLPWFWTRGTPVNNSSICLLPQDSGRCRALNEMWYYDSTNNICSPFNYGGCGGNENRFENCMECMESCSTNENRTEICRRLEKEADEEYFYGWDENTGGDGYTAPHREAY
;
A
#
# COMPACT_ATOMS: atom_id res chain seq x y z
N MET A 1 -30.91 -16.67 39.96
CA MET A 1 -30.98 -17.90 39.14
C MET A 1 -30.42 -17.59 37.76
N LYS A 2 -29.40 -18.38 37.35
CA LYS A 2 -28.82 -18.66 36.00
C LYS A 2 -28.31 -17.44 35.18
N ARG A 3 -26.99 -17.25 35.01
CA ARG A 3 -25.94 -17.91 34.16
C ARG A 3 -25.94 -17.42 32.70
N GLN A 4 -24.89 -16.66 32.32
CA GLN A 4 -23.83 -16.91 31.28
C GLN A 4 -24.31 -16.55 29.85
N GLU A 5 -23.55 -15.96 28.92
CA GLU A 5 -22.13 -16.05 28.49
C GLU A 5 -21.64 -14.62 28.11
N GLY A 6 -20.38 -14.18 28.25
CA GLY A 6 -19.17 -14.69 27.59
C GLY A 6 -18.91 -13.88 26.31
N ASP A 7 -18.00 -12.90 26.33
CA ASP A 7 -16.82 -12.96 25.43
C ASP A 7 -15.75 -11.92 25.76
N GLN A 8 -14.51 -12.41 25.69
CA GLN A 8 -13.29 -11.75 26.11
C GLN A 8 -12.60 -11.17 24.89
N ASN A 9 -12.44 -9.84 24.83
CA ASN A 9 -11.32 -9.24 24.11
C ASN A 9 -11.12 -7.80 24.57
N LYS A 10 -10.34 -7.64 25.64
CA LYS A 10 -9.76 -6.36 26.00
C LYS A 10 -8.36 -6.59 26.56
N CYS A 11 -7.36 -6.48 25.69
CA CYS A 11 -5.96 -6.33 26.09
C CYS A 11 -5.84 -5.07 26.97
N ARG A 12 -5.73 -5.27 28.29
CA ARG A 12 -5.28 -4.22 29.21
C ARG A 12 -3.80 -4.44 29.49
N ARG A 13 -3.00 -3.40 29.17
CA ARG A 13 -1.62 -3.27 29.64
C ARG A 13 -1.64 -3.24 31.17
N THR A 14 -0.93 -4.17 31.79
CA THR A 14 -0.46 -4.02 33.17
C THR A 14 1.06 -4.06 33.10
N GLY A 15 1.68 -2.89 33.17
CA GLY A 15 3.00 -2.80 33.74
C GLY A 15 2.83 -2.94 35.25
N ASP A 16 3.55 -3.85 35.87
CA ASP A 16 3.79 -3.83 37.30
C ASP A 16 5.21 -4.29 37.61
N GLN A 17 5.78 -3.58 38.56
CA GLN A 17 7.16 -3.59 38.99
C GLN A 17 7.50 -4.86 39.77
N ALA A 18 8.67 -5.41 39.50
CA ALA A 18 9.52 -6.18 40.42
C ALA A 18 10.86 -6.37 39.69
N ASP A 19 12.04 -6.27 40.28
CA ASP A 19 12.43 -6.02 41.66
C ASP A 19 13.86 -5.47 41.61
N ARG A 20 14.20 -4.60 42.56
CA ARG A 20 15.58 -4.16 42.80
C ARG A 20 16.32 -5.27 43.56
N LEU A 21 17.66 -5.17 43.60
CA LEU A 21 18.68 -5.94 44.34
C LEU A 21 19.51 -6.83 43.37
N LEU A 22 20.83 -6.76 43.25
CA LEU A 22 21.91 -6.27 44.10
C LEU A 22 23.11 -5.83 43.24
N ARG A 23 23.90 -4.90 43.78
CA ARG A 23 25.22 -4.50 43.27
C ARG A 23 26.23 -5.63 43.49
N PHE A 24 26.97 -6.02 42.45
CA PHE A 24 28.35 -6.48 42.55
C PHE A 24 29.07 -6.13 41.23
N ALA A 25 30.05 -5.23 41.29
CA ALA A 25 31.19 -5.24 40.37
C ALA A 25 32.34 -5.87 41.17
N PRO A 26 33.12 -6.80 40.58
CA PRO A 26 34.37 -6.32 40.01
C PRO A 26 34.91 -7.12 38.81
N SER A 27 35.65 -6.37 37.99
CA SER A 27 36.96 -6.70 37.41
C SER A 27 37.12 -7.85 36.39
N TYR A 28 37.85 -7.50 35.33
CA TYR A 28 38.54 -8.32 34.32
C TYR A 28 37.72 -9.44 33.63
N PHE A 29 37.32 -9.21 32.37
CA PHE A 29 37.51 -10.23 31.34
C PHE A 29 37.43 -9.58 29.95
N THR A 30 38.57 -9.25 29.37
CA THR A 30 38.64 -9.01 27.93
C THR A 30 38.63 -10.38 27.26
N SER A 31 37.55 -10.75 26.58
CA SER A 31 37.59 -11.88 25.65
C SER A 31 36.87 -11.52 24.37
N ARG A 32 37.65 -11.47 23.28
CA ARG A 32 37.14 -11.40 21.91
C ARG A 32 36.49 -12.74 21.61
N TYR A 33 35.18 -12.75 21.39
CA TYR A 33 34.53 -13.94 20.85
C TYR A 33 34.84 -14.03 19.35
N THR A 34 35.75 -14.92 18.96
CA THR A 34 35.85 -15.40 17.58
C THR A 34 34.74 -16.42 17.35
N VAL A 35 33.81 -16.10 16.46
CA VAL A 35 32.78 -17.05 16.01
C VAL A 35 33.43 -18.08 15.08
N HIS A 36 33.47 -19.34 15.50
CA HIS A 36 33.83 -20.46 14.65
C HIS A 36 32.56 -21.05 14.01
N PHE A 37 32.50 -21.02 12.68
CA PHE A 37 31.51 -21.80 11.91
C PHE A 37 32.08 -23.21 11.67
N PRO A 38 31.41 -24.29 12.10
CA PRO A 38 31.88 -25.62 11.79
C PRO A 38 31.68 -25.92 10.30
N GLN A 39 32.79 -26.26 9.64
CA GLN A 39 32.81 -26.80 8.28
C GLN A 39 32.32 -28.25 8.32
N ASN A 40 31.15 -28.52 7.73
CA ASN A 40 30.82 -29.79 7.06
C ASN A 40 29.50 -29.60 6.30
N PHE A 41 29.65 -29.09 5.08
CA PHE A 41 28.58 -28.85 4.11
C PHE A 41 28.43 -30.10 3.25
N LEU A 42 27.53 -31.01 3.65
CA LEU A 42 27.04 -32.08 2.78
C LEU A 42 25.98 -31.48 1.86
N GLN A 43 26.32 -31.48 0.57
CA GLN A 43 25.59 -30.99 -0.58
C GLN A 43 24.27 -31.75 -0.75
N ASP A 44 23.17 -31.19 -0.26
CA ASP A 44 21.82 -31.56 -0.71
C ASP A 44 21.04 -30.33 -1.19
N GLN A 45 21.17 -30.11 -2.50
CA GLN A 45 20.16 -29.64 -3.46
C GLN A 45 19.34 -28.38 -3.11
N LEU A 46 19.94 -27.26 -3.56
CA LEU A 46 19.38 -25.97 -4.02
C LEU A 46 19.02 -24.91 -2.95
N PRO A 47 19.74 -23.77 -2.91
CA PRO A 47 19.50 -22.70 -1.94
C PRO A 47 18.21 -21.94 -2.23
N TRP A 48 17.45 -21.61 -1.18
CA TRP A 48 16.24 -20.76 -1.21
C TRP A 48 16.46 -19.32 -1.75
N PHE A 49 17.66 -19.01 -2.25
CA PHE A 49 18.02 -17.72 -2.85
C PHE A 49 17.47 -17.50 -4.28
N TRP A 50 16.69 -18.43 -4.85
CA TRP A 50 15.90 -18.19 -6.07
C TRP A 50 14.39 -18.41 -5.89
N THR A 51 13.86 -18.51 -4.66
CA THR A 51 12.40 -18.51 -4.43
C THR A 51 11.81 -17.12 -4.24
N ARG A 52 12.55 -16.05 -4.50
CA ARG A 52 11.94 -14.78 -4.87
C ARG A 52 11.57 -14.82 -6.35
N GLY A 53 10.60 -15.66 -6.68
CA GLY A 53 9.67 -15.23 -7.70
C GLY A 53 9.11 -13.92 -7.18
N THR A 54 9.47 -12.80 -7.82
CA THR A 54 8.68 -11.58 -7.67
C THR A 54 7.22 -12.02 -7.84
N PRO A 55 6.29 -11.66 -6.95
CA PRO A 55 4.89 -11.83 -7.26
C PRO A 55 4.64 -10.98 -8.50
N VAL A 56 4.73 -11.61 -9.68
CA VAL A 56 4.10 -11.09 -10.88
C VAL A 56 2.65 -11.09 -10.47
N ASN A 57 2.12 -9.90 -10.21
CA ASN A 57 0.75 -9.75 -9.79
C ASN A 57 -0.15 -10.12 -10.96
N ASN A 58 -0.35 -11.42 -11.11
CA ASN A 58 -1.14 -12.04 -12.16
C ASN A 58 -2.61 -12.06 -11.71
N SER A 59 -3.04 -11.01 -11.01
CA SER A 59 -4.44 -10.79 -10.74
C SER A 59 -5.10 -10.47 -12.08
N SER A 60 -6.04 -11.33 -12.49
CA SER A 60 -6.84 -11.14 -13.70
C SER A 60 -7.53 -9.77 -13.76
N ILE A 61 -7.72 -9.13 -12.59
CA ILE A 61 -8.26 -7.79 -12.45
C ILE A 61 -7.38 -6.77 -13.19
N CYS A 62 -6.05 -6.90 -13.10
CA CYS A 62 -5.09 -5.98 -13.72
C CYS A 62 -5.06 -6.07 -15.26
N LEU A 63 -5.77 -7.02 -15.86
CA LEU A 63 -5.89 -7.16 -17.31
C LEU A 63 -7.20 -6.60 -17.85
N LEU A 64 -8.12 -6.19 -16.98
CA LEU A 64 -9.39 -5.60 -17.38
C LEU A 64 -9.16 -4.15 -17.84
N PRO A 65 -9.91 -3.64 -18.83
CA PRO A 65 -9.87 -2.23 -19.17
C PRO A 65 -10.50 -1.39 -18.05
N GLN A 66 -10.25 -0.08 -18.03
CA GLN A 66 -11.07 0.81 -17.21
C GLN A 66 -12.55 0.73 -17.64
N ASP A 67 -13.47 0.77 -16.68
CA ASP A 67 -14.91 0.80 -16.95
C ASP A 67 -15.63 1.74 -15.99
N SER A 68 -16.07 2.89 -16.53
CA SER A 68 -16.83 3.90 -15.80
C SER A 68 -18.21 3.40 -15.36
N GLY A 69 -18.70 2.30 -15.93
CA GLY A 69 -20.05 1.82 -15.69
C GLY A 69 -21.13 2.71 -16.29
N ARG A 70 -22.38 2.50 -15.88
CA ARG A 70 -23.57 3.10 -16.51
C ARG A 70 -24.09 4.37 -15.83
N CYS A 71 -23.66 4.61 -14.59
CA CYS A 71 -24.05 5.80 -13.83
C CYS A 71 -23.18 7.01 -14.23
N ARG A 72 -23.55 8.22 -13.78
CA ARG A 72 -22.94 9.49 -14.20
C ARG A 72 -22.37 10.33 -13.05
N ALA A 73 -22.07 9.70 -11.91
CA ALA A 73 -21.32 10.38 -10.86
C ALA A 73 -19.87 10.60 -11.32
N LEU A 74 -19.23 11.65 -10.81
CA LEU A 74 -17.83 11.96 -11.05
C LEU A 74 -17.02 11.53 -9.84
N ASN A 75 -16.72 10.23 -9.74
CA ASN A 75 -15.84 9.71 -8.70
C ASN A 75 -14.48 9.42 -9.33
N GLU A 76 -13.47 10.19 -8.96
CA GLU A 76 -12.10 9.92 -9.37
C GLU A 76 -11.61 8.63 -8.71
N MET A 77 -11.18 7.68 -9.53
CA MET A 77 -10.66 6.39 -9.13
C MET A 77 -9.42 6.07 -9.97
N TRP A 78 -8.67 5.05 -9.59
CA TRP A 78 -7.45 4.64 -10.28
C TRP A 78 -7.64 3.30 -10.96
N TYR A 79 -7.15 3.15 -12.19
CA TYR A 79 -7.08 1.85 -12.87
C TYR A 79 -5.65 1.58 -13.31
N TYR A 80 -5.31 0.30 -13.46
CA TYR A 80 -4.02 -0.11 -13.98
C TYR A 80 -4.03 -0.23 -15.50
N ASP A 81 -3.12 0.46 -16.17
CA ASP A 81 -2.84 0.29 -17.60
C ASP A 81 -1.67 -0.68 -17.78
N SER A 82 -2.00 -1.91 -18.17
CA SER A 82 -1.03 -2.97 -18.47
C SER A 82 -0.08 -2.64 -19.63
N THR A 83 -0.46 -1.73 -20.52
CA THR A 83 0.36 -1.31 -21.67
C THR A 83 1.56 -0.50 -21.20
N ASN A 84 1.31 0.43 -20.27
CA ASN A 84 2.31 1.35 -19.75
C ASN A 84 2.93 0.88 -18.42
N ASN A 85 2.37 -0.18 -17.81
CA ASN A 85 2.74 -0.67 -16.48
C ASN A 85 2.66 0.45 -15.42
N ILE A 86 1.62 1.29 -15.53
CA ILE A 86 1.37 2.46 -14.70
C ILE A 86 -0.13 2.54 -14.40
N CYS A 87 -0.48 3.02 -13.21
CA CYS A 87 -1.86 3.34 -12.86
C CYS A 87 -2.21 4.78 -13.27
N SER A 88 -3.44 5.00 -13.73
CA SER A 88 -3.91 6.31 -14.16
C SER A 88 -5.28 6.63 -13.55
N PRO A 89 -5.60 7.91 -13.32
CA PRO A 89 -6.90 8.31 -12.82
C PRO A 89 -7.97 8.17 -13.92
N PHE A 90 -9.20 7.87 -13.51
CA PHE A 90 -10.38 7.84 -14.37
C PHE A 90 -11.65 8.15 -13.57
N ASN A 91 -12.71 8.58 -14.27
CA ASN A 91 -14.01 8.84 -13.66
C ASN A 91 -14.87 7.58 -13.62
N TYR A 92 -15.18 7.10 -12.43
CA TYR A 92 -16.15 6.04 -12.18
C TYR A 92 -17.55 6.61 -11.92
N GLY A 93 -18.51 6.14 -12.71
CA GLY A 93 -19.90 6.58 -12.70
C GLY A 93 -20.66 6.30 -11.40
N GLY A 94 -20.12 5.48 -10.50
CA GLY A 94 -20.73 5.13 -9.21
C GLY A 94 -21.56 3.84 -9.22
N CYS A 95 -21.77 3.21 -10.39
CA CYS A 95 -22.40 1.89 -10.46
C CYS A 95 -21.95 1.08 -11.69
N GLY A 96 -21.90 -0.24 -11.55
CA GLY A 96 -21.43 -1.15 -12.60
C GLY A 96 -19.90 -1.14 -12.67
N GLY A 97 -19.35 -1.15 -13.88
CA GLY A 97 -17.91 -1.21 -14.06
C GLY A 97 -17.33 -2.60 -13.81
N ASN A 98 -16.03 -2.64 -13.60
CA ASN A 98 -15.29 -3.85 -13.22
C ASN A 98 -14.35 -3.60 -12.04
N GLU A 99 -13.51 -4.58 -11.70
CA GLU A 99 -12.65 -4.56 -10.52
C GLU A 99 -11.30 -3.85 -10.73
N ASN A 100 -10.92 -3.46 -11.97
CA ASN A 100 -9.71 -2.67 -12.20
C ASN A 100 -9.97 -1.20 -11.81
N ARG A 101 -10.24 -1.00 -10.52
CA ARG A 101 -10.67 0.26 -9.92
C ARG A 101 -10.23 0.28 -8.46
N PHE A 102 -9.35 1.20 -8.13
CA PHE A 102 -8.74 1.39 -6.83
C PHE A 102 -8.99 2.82 -6.33
N GLU A 103 -8.97 3.04 -5.02
CA GLU A 103 -9.27 4.36 -4.45
C GLU A 103 -8.09 5.33 -4.54
N ASN A 104 -6.88 4.81 -4.69
CA ASN A 104 -5.66 5.60 -4.68
C ASN A 104 -4.57 4.98 -5.56
N CYS A 105 -3.66 5.81 -6.06
CA CYS A 105 -2.63 5.39 -7.00
C CYS A 105 -1.72 4.32 -6.39
N MET A 106 -1.33 4.47 -5.13
CA MET A 106 -0.42 3.53 -4.48
C MET A 106 -1.03 2.14 -4.34
N GLU A 107 -2.30 2.03 -3.96
CA GLU A 107 -3.00 0.74 -3.90
C GLU A 107 -3.03 0.06 -5.27
N CYS A 108 -3.34 0.82 -6.34
CA CYS A 108 -3.31 0.32 -7.70
C CYS A 108 -1.90 -0.18 -8.11
N MET A 109 -0.87 0.62 -7.86
CA MET A 109 0.50 0.28 -8.24
C MET A 109 1.04 -0.92 -7.44
N GLU A 110 0.69 -1.05 -6.16
CA GLU A 110 1.01 -2.23 -5.35
C GLU A 110 0.24 -3.47 -5.80
N SER A 111 -1.00 -3.28 -6.25
CA SER A 111 -1.89 -4.35 -6.68
C SER A 111 -1.67 -4.84 -8.10
N CYS A 112 -1.00 -4.08 -8.97
CA CYS A 112 -0.89 -4.48 -10.38
C CYS A 112 0.46 -4.20 -11.03
N SER A 113 1.22 -3.22 -10.53
CA SER A 113 2.47 -2.82 -11.17
C SER A 113 3.68 -3.52 -10.56
N THR A 114 4.64 -3.86 -11.42
CA THR A 114 5.99 -4.28 -11.00
C THR A 114 6.99 -3.13 -11.03
N ASN A 115 6.52 -1.89 -11.20
CA ASN A 115 7.38 -0.73 -11.35
C ASN A 115 7.97 -0.30 -9.99
N GLU A 116 9.29 -0.32 -9.88
CA GLU A 116 10.02 0.04 -8.66
C GLU A 116 9.85 1.52 -8.28
N ASN A 117 9.58 2.39 -9.27
CA ASN A 117 9.38 3.84 -9.08
C ASN A 117 7.93 4.23 -8.77
N ARG A 118 7.07 3.29 -8.39
CA ARG A 118 5.64 3.52 -8.09
C ARG A 118 5.35 4.75 -7.23
N THR A 119 6.15 4.98 -6.18
CA THR A 119 5.95 6.10 -5.25
C THR A 119 6.18 7.46 -5.93
N GLU A 120 7.16 7.56 -6.83
CA GLU A 120 7.43 8.80 -7.56
C GLU A 120 6.40 9.02 -8.67
N ILE A 121 6.01 7.93 -9.34
CA ILE A 121 4.95 7.96 -10.36
C ILE A 121 3.65 8.47 -9.74
N CYS A 122 3.20 7.89 -8.63
CA CYS A 122 1.97 8.33 -7.97
C CYS A 122 2.04 9.78 -7.51
N ARG A 123 3.14 10.21 -6.87
CA ARG A 123 3.33 11.61 -6.46
C ARG A 123 3.23 12.58 -7.64
N ARG A 124 3.80 12.21 -8.79
CA ARG A 124 3.72 13.04 -10.00
C ARG A 124 2.33 13.06 -10.59
N LEU A 125 1.66 11.91 -10.72
CA LEU A 125 0.33 11.82 -11.31
C LEU A 125 -0.73 12.53 -10.46
N GLU A 126 -0.66 12.40 -9.14
CA GLU A 126 -1.52 13.15 -8.21
C GLU A 126 -1.30 14.66 -8.36
N LYS A 127 -0.04 15.10 -8.46
CA LYS A 127 0.29 16.49 -8.70
C LYS A 127 -0.19 16.99 -10.07
N GLU A 128 -0.07 16.19 -11.12
CA GLU A 128 -0.58 16.53 -12.46
C GLU A 128 -2.11 16.68 -12.46
N ALA A 129 -2.83 15.83 -11.72
CA ALA A 129 -4.28 15.96 -11.53
C ALA A 129 -4.66 17.24 -10.75
N ASP A 130 -3.88 17.61 -9.74
CA ASP A 130 -4.06 18.87 -9.00
C ASP A 130 -3.70 20.12 -9.82
N GLU A 131 -2.70 20.04 -10.71
CA GLU A 131 -2.28 21.16 -11.55
C GLU A 131 -3.23 21.41 -12.74
N GLU A 132 -3.90 20.37 -13.27
CA GLU A 132 -5.00 20.52 -14.23
C GLU A 132 -6.13 21.41 -13.65
N TYR A 133 -6.33 21.36 -12.33
CA TYR A 133 -7.30 22.18 -11.62
C TYR A 133 -6.88 23.65 -11.45
N PHE A 134 -5.58 23.98 -11.49
CA PHE A 134 -5.09 25.33 -11.14
C PHE A 134 -5.02 26.32 -12.33
N TYR A 135 -4.87 25.86 -13.57
CA TYR A 135 -4.74 26.75 -14.75
C TYR A 135 -6.06 27.05 -15.49
N GLY A 136 -7.20 26.56 -14.99
CA GLY A 136 -8.53 26.76 -15.59
C GLY A 136 -9.25 28.07 -15.21
N TRP A 137 -8.57 29.02 -14.57
CA TRP A 137 -9.16 30.28 -14.07
C TRP A 137 -8.48 31.54 -14.64
N ASP A 138 -7.95 31.50 -15.86
CA ASP A 138 -7.78 32.75 -16.61
C ASP A 138 -9.18 33.21 -17.08
N GLU A 139 -9.68 34.32 -16.54
CA GLU A 139 -11.00 34.94 -16.80
C GLU A 139 -11.28 35.28 -18.29
N ASN A 140 -10.38 34.92 -19.22
CA ASN A 140 -10.47 35.21 -20.65
C ASN A 140 -10.82 34.02 -21.56
N THR A 141 -11.00 32.81 -21.02
CA THR A 141 -11.57 31.70 -21.79
C THR A 141 -12.88 31.30 -21.14
N GLY A 142 -14.01 31.64 -21.78
CA GLY A 142 -15.35 31.31 -21.31
C GLY A 142 -15.50 29.82 -20.99
N GLY A 143 -15.35 29.48 -19.71
CA GLY A 143 -15.54 28.14 -19.17
C GLY A 143 -17.02 27.89 -18.87
N ASP A 144 -17.46 26.69 -19.15
CA ASP A 144 -18.83 26.16 -19.04
C ASP A 144 -19.29 25.88 -17.60
N GLY A 145 -18.64 26.47 -16.59
CA GLY A 145 -19.16 26.49 -15.22
C GLY A 145 -19.19 25.14 -14.51
N TYR A 146 -18.34 24.18 -14.90
CA TYR A 146 -18.20 22.93 -14.18
C TYR A 146 -17.29 23.08 -12.96
N THR A 147 -17.89 23.14 -11.77
CA THR A 147 -17.21 22.94 -10.49
C THR A 147 -17.33 21.48 -10.08
N ALA A 148 -16.23 20.72 -10.14
CA ALA A 148 -16.18 19.39 -9.53
C ALA A 148 -15.99 19.52 -8.01
N PRO A 149 -16.62 18.65 -7.19
CA PRO A 149 -16.54 18.75 -5.74
C PRO A 149 -15.13 18.40 -5.24
N HIS A 150 -14.60 19.26 -4.39
CA HIS A 150 -13.38 19.07 -3.64
C HIS A 150 -13.48 17.81 -2.76
N ARG A 151 -12.37 17.09 -2.59
CA ARG A 151 -12.20 15.90 -1.75
C ARG A 151 -12.27 16.23 -0.25
N GLU A 152 -13.31 16.92 0.19
CA GLU A 152 -13.63 17.22 1.59
C GLU A 152 -15.15 17.13 1.85
N ALA A 153 -15.78 16.06 1.34
CA ALA A 153 -17.18 15.76 1.63
C ALA A 153 -17.36 14.29 2.06
N TYR A 154 -16.67 13.89 3.14
CA TYR A 154 -17.08 12.79 4.03
C TYR A 154 -16.68 13.12 5.47
#